data_AF-A0A1V3RI69-F1
#
_entry.id   AF-A0A1V3RI69-F1
#
_cell.length_a   1.000
_cell.length_b   1.000
_cell.length_c   1.000
_cell.angle_alpha   90.00
_cell.angle_beta   90.00
_cell.angle_gamma   90.00
#
_symmetry.space_group_name_H-M   'P 1'
#
loop_
_entity.id
_entity.type
_entity.pdbx_description
1 polymer ?
#
loop_
_entity_poly.entity_id
_entity_poly.type
_entity_poly.pdbx_seq_one_letter_code
_entity_poly.pdbx_strand_id
1 'polypeptide(L)'
;MKVHSKTVKRSLTLSLLGILFLLPPNPSQAAVPIAILEIIKAGVTKVIVAMDLKIQREQNQVLWMQNAQKVMENTLSKLKLEEIANWSEKQRDLYQRYFNELQTVKTAISGYQRIREISQKQARIVSEYRKVWAVIQADSHFSLQEKEYMARVYTGILSTTVDNLDQMALLVKSFTLQMGEGERLELINETANRVDQNYQDLISFNLSNGQVSLQRASNSNEIRQIQNLYGINR
;
A
#
# COMPACT_ATOMS: atom_id res chain seq x y z
N MET A 1 48.85 106.01 -71.13
CA MET A 1 48.87 104.79 -70.26
C MET A 1 48.13 103.65 -70.96
N LYS A 2 48.42 102.33 -70.86
CA LYS A 2 49.52 101.53 -70.24
C LYS A 2 49.86 101.92 -68.78
N VAL A 3 49.68 101.11 -67.73
CA VAL A 3 49.89 99.65 -67.62
C VAL A 3 48.75 98.91 -66.87
N HIS A 4 47.81 99.59 -66.21
CA HIS A 4 46.83 98.98 -65.28
C HIS A 4 45.69 98.12 -65.91
N SER A 5 45.50 98.13 -67.23
CA SER A 5 44.30 97.55 -67.88
C SER A 5 44.22 96.00 -67.86
N LYS A 6 45.34 95.29 -67.73
CA LYS A 6 45.36 93.81 -67.72
C LYS A 6 45.18 93.18 -66.32
N THR A 7 45.57 93.86 -65.25
CA THR A 7 45.43 93.37 -63.87
C THR A 7 43.98 93.43 -63.39
N VAL A 8 43.29 94.55 -63.66
CA VAL A 8 41.87 94.75 -63.29
C VAL A 8 40.94 93.72 -63.96
N LYS A 9 41.19 93.36 -65.22
CA LYS A 9 40.41 92.31 -65.89
C LYS A 9 40.62 90.91 -65.31
N ARG A 10 41.79 90.61 -64.72
CA ARG A 10 42.05 89.34 -64.03
C ARG A 10 41.50 89.30 -62.60
N SER A 11 41.51 90.42 -61.87
CA SER A 11 40.87 90.48 -60.55
C SER A 11 39.35 90.40 -60.65
N LEU A 12 38.74 91.04 -61.67
CA LEU A 12 37.30 90.90 -61.96
C LEU A 12 36.89 89.45 -62.26
N THR A 13 37.72 88.68 -62.99
CA THR A 13 37.41 87.26 -63.26
C THR A 13 37.62 86.34 -62.05
N LEU A 14 38.52 86.68 -61.11
CA LEU A 14 38.67 85.91 -59.87
C LEU A 14 37.61 86.28 -58.82
N SER A 15 37.20 87.54 -58.72
CA SER A 15 36.12 87.94 -57.78
C SER A 15 34.75 87.40 -58.22
N LEU A 16 34.54 87.15 -59.51
CA LEU A 16 33.33 86.50 -60.02
C LEU A 16 33.24 85.02 -59.64
N LEU A 17 34.38 84.32 -59.52
CA LEU A 17 34.42 82.90 -59.17
C LEU A 17 34.22 82.64 -57.67
N GLY A 18 34.58 83.61 -56.81
CA GLY A 18 34.43 83.51 -55.35
C GLY A 18 33.01 83.72 -54.82
N ILE A 19 32.06 84.15 -55.65
CA ILE A 19 30.68 84.45 -55.24
C ILE A 19 29.76 83.21 -55.38
N LEU A 20 30.21 82.14 -56.05
CA LEU A 20 29.35 80.99 -56.40
C LEU A 20 29.18 79.92 -55.30
N PHE A 21 29.77 80.07 -54.11
CA PHE A 21 29.81 79.02 -53.08
C PHE A 21 29.34 79.42 -51.67
N LEU A 22 28.80 80.64 -51.48
CA LEU A 22 28.40 81.18 -50.17
C LEU A 22 27.02 81.88 -50.17
N LEU A 23 26.03 81.30 -50.86
CA LEU A 23 24.62 81.71 -50.75
C LEU A 23 23.70 80.48 -50.52
N PRO A 24 22.67 80.61 -49.67
CA PRO A 24 21.85 79.49 -49.21
C PRO A 24 20.82 79.03 -50.25
N PRO A 25 20.24 77.81 -50.10
CA PRO A 25 19.10 77.38 -50.89
C PRO A 25 17.84 78.20 -50.52
N ASN A 26 17.56 79.23 -51.30
CA ASN A 26 16.26 79.91 -51.29
C ASN A 26 15.19 79.04 -52.00
N PRO A 27 13.92 79.11 -51.59
CA PRO A 27 12.98 78.01 -51.78
C PRO A 27 12.50 77.89 -53.23
N SER A 28 12.63 76.69 -53.80
CA SER A 28 11.78 76.32 -54.93
C SER A 28 10.34 76.16 -54.43
N GLN A 29 9.45 77.04 -54.89
CA GLN A 29 8.02 76.90 -54.66
C GLN A 29 7.47 75.72 -55.48
N ALA A 30 7.67 74.51 -54.98
CA ALA A 30 6.85 73.36 -55.35
C ALA A 30 5.50 73.47 -54.65
N ALA A 31 4.67 74.44 -55.08
CA ALA A 31 3.30 74.58 -54.64
C ALA A 31 2.47 73.43 -55.23
N VAL A 32 2.54 72.25 -54.61
CA VAL A 32 1.64 71.13 -54.88
C VAL A 32 0.21 71.63 -54.63
N PRO A 33 -0.70 71.54 -55.63
CA PRO A 33 -2.09 71.96 -55.45
C PRO A 33 -2.71 71.31 -54.22
N ILE A 34 -3.46 72.09 -53.43
CA ILE A 34 -4.04 71.65 -52.14
C ILE A 34 -4.84 70.33 -52.30
N ALA A 35 -5.55 70.19 -53.43
CA ALA A 35 -6.27 68.96 -53.81
C ALA A 35 -5.38 67.70 -53.90
N ILE A 36 -4.13 67.81 -54.40
CA ILE A 36 -3.22 66.67 -54.51
C ILE A 36 -2.69 66.29 -53.11
N LEU A 37 -2.45 67.26 -52.23
CA LEU A 37 -2.02 67.00 -50.86
C LEU A 37 -3.11 66.29 -50.04
N GLU A 38 -4.38 66.70 -50.20
CA GLU A 38 -5.52 66.03 -49.56
C GLU A 38 -5.74 64.61 -50.09
N ILE A 39 -5.59 64.38 -51.41
CA ILE A 39 -5.70 63.04 -52.01
C ILE A 39 -4.58 62.11 -51.50
N ILE A 40 -3.34 62.59 -51.42
CA ILE A 40 -2.22 61.83 -50.86
C ILE A 40 -2.48 61.51 -49.38
N LYS A 41 -2.91 62.49 -48.58
CA LYS A 41 -3.23 62.31 -47.16
C LYS A 41 -4.35 61.29 -46.97
N ALA A 42 -5.46 61.41 -47.70
CA ALA A 42 -6.60 60.49 -47.63
C ALA A 42 -6.25 59.07 -48.11
N GLY A 43 -5.42 58.94 -49.14
CA GLY A 43 -4.89 57.66 -49.62
C GLY A 43 -4.03 56.96 -48.57
N VAL A 44 -3.05 57.67 -48.01
CA VAL A 44 -2.16 57.15 -46.96
C VAL A 44 -2.94 56.76 -45.70
N THR A 45 -3.89 57.56 -45.25
CA THR A 45 -4.75 57.21 -44.09
C THR A 45 -5.56 55.93 -44.34
N LYS A 46 -6.13 55.74 -45.53
CA LYS A 46 -6.86 54.49 -45.86
C LYS A 46 -5.95 53.27 -45.89
N VAL A 47 -4.70 53.40 -46.38
CA VAL A 47 -3.73 52.31 -46.38
C VAL A 47 -3.30 51.94 -44.95
N ILE A 48 -3.05 52.92 -44.08
CA ILE A 48 -2.71 52.68 -42.67
C ILE A 48 -3.85 51.95 -41.95
N VAL A 49 -5.10 52.40 -42.11
CA VAL A 49 -6.27 51.74 -41.50
C VAL A 49 -6.49 50.33 -42.05
N ALA A 50 -6.30 50.10 -43.36
CA ALA A 50 -6.42 48.75 -43.93
C ALA A 50 -5.31 47.80 -43.45
N MET A 51 -4.09 48.31 -43.24
CA MET A 51 -2.97 47.57 -42.69
C MET A 51 -3.20 47.22 -41.21
N ASP A 52 -3.64 48.19 -40.41
CA ASP A 52 -4.04 47.98 -39.01
C ASP A 52 -5.17 46.93 -38.90
N LEU A 53 -6.24 47.06 -39.68
CA LEU A 53 -7.32 46.06 -39.73
C LEU A 53 -6.84 44.66 -40.17
N LYS A 54 -5.83 44.56 -41.04
CA LYS A 54 -5.23 43.26 -41.41
C LYS A 54 -4.42 42.69 -40.25
N ILE A 55 -3.57 43.50 -39.62
CA ILE A 55 -2.76 43.13 -38.44
C ILE A 55 -3.67 42.68 -37.29
N GLN A 56 -4.76 43.41 -37.00
CA GLN A 56 -5.74 43.03 -35.98
C GLN A 56 -6.41 41.69 -36.28
N ARG A 57 -6.76 41.40 -37.55
CA ARG A 57 -7.34 40.10 -37.94
C ARG A 57 -6.34 38.96 -37.75
N GLU A 58 -5.08 39.16 -38.16
CA GLU A 58 -4.00 38.18 -37.98
C GLU A 58 -3.72 37.95 -36.49
N GLN A 59 -3.63 39.00 -35.68
CA GLN A 59 -3.48 38.93 -34.22
C GLN A 59 -4.67 38.22 -33.55
N ASN A 60 -5.91 38.49 -33.97
CA ASN A 60 -7.09 37.84 -33.42
C ASN A 60 -7.12 36.33 -33.76
N GLN A 61 -6.71 35.95 -34.97
CA GLN A 61 -6.52 34.53 -35.33
C GLN A 61 -5.42 33.88 -34.49
N VAL A 62 -4.28 34.54 -34.27
CA VAL A 62 -3.20 34.02 -33.40
C VAL A 62 -3.67 33.89 -31.94
N LEU A 63 -4.37 34.89 -31.41
CA LEU A 63 -4.94 34.87 -30.06
C LEU A 63 -5.98 33.75 -29.90
N TRP A 64 -6.81 33.51 -30.91
CA TRP A 64 -7.74 32.39 -30.93
C TRP A 64 -7.00 31.04 -30.91
N MET A 65 -5.98 30.87 -31.74
CA MET A 65 -5.15 29.66 -31.77
C MET A 65 -4.46 29.40 -30.42
N GLN A 66 -3.89 30.43 -29.79
CA GLN A 66 -3.26 30.33 -28.47
C GLN A 66 -4.27 29.95 -27.37
N ASN A 67 -5.47 30.54 -27.40
CA ASN A 67 -6.53 30.16 -26.46
C ASN A 67 -7.02 28.72 -26.68
N ALA A 68 -7.18 28.29 -27.94
CA ALA A 68 -7.54 26.92 -28.28
C ALA A 68 -6.46 25.91 -27.82
N GLN A 69 -5.18 26.21 -28.04
CA GLN A 69 -4.05 25.43 -27.52
C GLN A 69 -4.09 25.36 -26.00
N LYS A 70 -4.25 26.49 -25.31
CA LYS A 70 -4.30 26.54 -23.84
C LYS A 70 -5.49 25.76 -23.27
N VAL A 71 -6.64 25.76 -23.92
CA VAL A 71 -7.79 24.91 -23.53
C VAL A 71 -7.48 23.43 -23.75
N MET A 72 -6.82 23.07 -24.86
CA MET A 72 -6.39 21.69 -25.14
C MET A 72 -5.35 21.19 -24.12
N GLU A 73 -4.34 22.00 -23.79
CA GLU A 73 -3.34 21.70 -22.77
C GLU A 73 -3.96 21.50 -21.38
N ASN A 74 -4.89 22.36 -20.99
CA ASN A 74 -5.62 22.22 -19.73
C ASN A 74 -6.50 20.95 -19.71
N THR A 75 -7.19 20.65 -20.81
CA THR A 75 -8.01 19.44 -20.94
C THR A 75 -7.16 18.18 -20.89
N LEU A 76 -6.06 18.13 -21.65
CA LEU A 76 -5.12 17.02 -21.65
C LEU A 76 -4.48 16.82 -20.28
N SER A 77 -4.13 17.90 -19.59
CA SER A 77 -3.57 17.85 -18.23
C SER A 77 -4.58 17.30 -17.23
N LYS A 78 -5.86 17.73 -17.30
CA LYS A 78 -6.95 17.16 -16.49
C LYS A 78 -7.16 15.67 -16.77
N LEU A 79 -7.28 15.27 -18.04
CA LEU A 79 -7.44 13.87 -18.42
C LEU A 79 -6.28 13.00 -17.93
N LYS A 80 -5.04 13.47 -18.01
CA LYS A 80 -3.86 12.77 -17.45
C LYS A 80 -3.93 12.66 -15.92
N LEU A 81 -4.36 13.71 -15.22
CA LEU A 81 -4.52 13.68 -13.76
C LEU A 81 -5.65 12.73 -13.34
N GLU A 82 -6.77 12.72 -14.07
CA GLU A 82 -7.88 11.78 -13.88
C GLU A 82 -7.45 10.34 -14.18
N GLU A 83 -6.67 10.10 -15.24
CA GLU A 83 -6.11 8.78 -15.55
C GLU A 83 -5.17 8.29 -14.45
N ILE A 84 -4.25 9.14 -13.97
CA ILE A 84 -3.34 8.83 -12.86
C ILE A 84 -4.12 8.56 -11.56
N ALA A 85 -5.15 9.35 -11.26
CA ALA A 85 -6.00 9.16 -10.09
C ALA A 85 -6.76 7.83 -10.16
N ASN A 86 -7.43 7.56 -11.29
CA ASN A 86 -8.14 6.31 -11.55
C ASN A 86 -7.21 5.09 -11.52
N TRP A 87 -5.98 5.21 -12.04
CA TRP A 87 -4.98 4.16 -11.98
C TRP A 87 -4.51 3.92 -10.53
N SER A 88 -4.23 4.99 -9.78
CA SER A 88 -3.85 4.93 -8.36
C SER A 88 -4.94 4.28 -7.51
N GLU A 89 -6.21 4.61 -7.74
CA GLU A 89 -7.34 3.98 -7.06
C GLU A 89 -7.46 2.48 -7.40
N LYS A 90 -7.35 2.11 -8.69
CA LYS A 90 -7.31 0.70 -9.12
C LYS A 90 -6.15 -0.08 -8.50
N GLN A 91 -4.97 0.53 -8.39
CA GLN A 91 -3.83 -0.08 -7.69
C GLN A 91 -4.15 -0.27 -6.21
N ARG A 92 -4.69 0.75 -5.52
CA ARG A 92 -5.06 0.67 -4.11
C ARG A 92 -6.08 -0.45 -3.84
N ASP A 93 -7.11 -0.54 -4.67
CA ASP A 93 -8.13 -1.60 -4.60
C ASP A 93 -7.54 -2.99 -4.86
N LEU A 94 -6.71 -3.15 -5.90
CA LEU A 94 -6.02 -4.41 -6.22
C LEU A 94 -5.13 -4.88 -5.07
N TYR A 95 -4.29 -3.98 -4.52
CA TYR A 95 -3.45 -4.31 -3.36
C TYR A 95 -4.29 -4.63 -2.13
N GLN A 96 -5.37 -3.88 -1.86
CA GLN A 96 -6.21 -4.14 -0.70
C GLN A 96 -6.92 -5.49 -0.81
N ARG A 97 -7.42 -5.87 -1.98
CA ARG A 97 -7.96 -7.23 -2.24
C ARG A 97 -6.91 -8.30 -2.01
N TYR A 98 -5.72 -8.15 -2.61
CA TYR A 98 -4.62 -9.10 -2.46
C TYR A 98 -4.21 -9.30 -0.99
N PHE A 99 -4.06 -8.22 -0.21
CA PHE A 99 -3.72 -8.33 1.21
C PHE A 99 -4.85 -8.93 2.04
N ASN A 100 -6.12 -8.63 1.73
CA ASN A 100 -7.28 -9.25 2.38
C ASN A 100 -7.32 -10.77 2.12
N GLU A 101 -7.16 -11.19 0.87
CA GLU A 101 -7.11 -12.62 0.48
C GLU A 101 -5.93 -13.35 1.16
N LEU A 102 -4.74 -12.75 1.16
CA LEU A 102 -3.56 -13.31 1.84
C LEU A 102 -3.79 -13.45 3.35
N GLN A 103 -4.42 -12.46 3.99
CA GLN A 103 -4.76 -12.53 5.40
C GLN A 103 -5.80 -13.62 5.68
N THR A 104 -6.82 -13.79 4.82
CA THR A 104 -7.81 -14.88 4.91
C THR A 104 -7.17 -16.26 4.80
N VAL A 105 -6.24 -16.46 3.84
CA VAL A 105 -5.51 -17.74 3.71
C VAL A 105 -4.62 -17.99 4.94
N LYS A 106 -3.93 -16.96 5.43
CA LYS A 106 -3.06 -17.05 6.60
C LYS A 106 -3.83 -17.40 7.88
N THR A 107 -4.97 -16.75 8.14
CA THR A 107 -5.80 -17.06 9.32
C THR A 107 -6.39 -18.46 9.23
N ALA A 108 -6.82 -18.91 8.06
CA ALA A 108 -7.27 -20.28 7.84
C ALA A 108 -6.17 -21.32 8.17
N ILE A 109 -4.96 -21.14 7.62
CA ILE A 109 -3.81 -22.03 7.90
C ILE A 109 -3.47 -22.07 9.40
N SER A 110 -3.45 -20.90 10.06
CA SER A 110 -3.20 -20.79 11.51
C SER A 110 -4.26 -21.55 12.32
N GLY A 111 -5.54 -21.43 11.96
CA GLY A 111 -6.64 -22.18 12.58
C GLY A 111 -6.49 -23.69 12.44
N TYR A 112 -6.15 -24.18 11.23
CA TYR A 112 -5.87 -25.60 11.01
C TYR A 112 -4.68 -26.11 11.81
N GLN A 113 -3.59 -25.32 11.91
CA GLN A 113 -2.45 -25.68 12.75
C GLN A 113 -2.86 -25.83 14.21
N ARG A 114 -3.65 -24.90 14.75
CA ARG A 114 -4.13 -24.92 16.13
C ARG A 114 -5.01 -26.15 16.40
N ILE A 115 -5.92 -26.48 15.48
CA ILE A 115 -6.75 -27.71 15.57
C ILE A 115 -5.85 -28.96 15.60
N ARG A 116 -4.81 -29.02 14.74
CA ARG A 116 -3.84 -30.13 14.74
C ARG A 116 -3.11 -30.26 16.08
N GLU A 117 -2.72 -29.15 16.71
CA GLU A 117 -2.07 -29.14 18.02
C GLU A 117 -3.00 -29.69 19.12
N ILE A 118 -4.29 -29.31 19.11
CA ILE A 118 -5.31 -29.84 20.01
C ILE A 118 -5.51 -31.35 19.77
N SER A 119 -5.63 -31.80 18.51
CA SER A 119 -5.75 -33.23 18.16
C SER A 119 -4.57 -34.05 18.65
N GLN A 120 -3.36 -33.51 18.54
CA GLN A 120 -2.15 -34.17 19.04
C GLN A 120 -2.15 -34.26 20.57
N LYS A 121 -2.67 -33.25 21.29
CA LYS A 121 -2.78 -33.30 22.75
C LYS A 121 -3.83 -34.33 23.21
N GLN A 122 -4.98 -34.39 22.54
CA GLN A 122 -6.00 -35.44 22.76
C GLN A 122 -5.43 -36.86 22.54
N ALA A 123 -4.65 -37.07 21.48
CA ALA A 123 -3.97 -38.35 21.25
C ALA A 123 -2.96 -38.70 22.37
N ARG A 124 -2.26 -37.69 22.92
CA ARG A 124 -1.34 -37.88 24.07
C ARG A 124 -2.06 -38.27 25.35
N ILE A 125 -3.26 -37.72 25.62
CA ILE A 125 -4.09 -38.13 26.77
C ILE A 125 -4.35 -39.64 26.71
N VAL A 126 -4.81 -40.13 25.55
CA VAL A 126 -5.09 -41.57 25.35
C VAL A 126 -3.83 -42.43 25.45
N SER A 127 -2.68 -41.99 24.92
CA SER A 127 -1.43 -42.77 25.00
C SER A 127 -0.86 -42.82 26.42
N GLU A 128 -0.85 -41.70 27.15
CA GLU A 128 -0.35 -41.67 28.53
C GLU A 128 -1.28 -42.42 29.49
N TYR A 129 -2.61 -42.35 29.30
CA TYR A 129 -3.55 -43.23 29.98
C TYR A 129 -3.19 -44.71 29.77
N ARG A 130 -3.09 -45.16 28.51
CA ARG A 130 -2.80 -46.58 28.20
C ARG A 130 -1.49 -47.07 28.82
N LYS A 131 -0.47 -46.20 28.81
CA LYS A 131 0.85 -46.46 29.39
C LYS A 131 0.79 -46.59 30.91
N VAL A 132 0.25 -45.60 31.61
CA VAL A 132 0.21 -45.59 33.08
C VAL A 132 -0.79 -46.60 33.63
N TRP A 133 -1.90 -46.85 32.95
CA TRP A 133 -2.84 -47.91 33.34
C TRP A 133 -2.22 -49.30 33.31
N ALA A 134 -1.38 -49.61 32.32
CA ALA A 134 -0.64 -50.88 32.27
C ALA A 134 0.32 -51.03 33.47
N VAL A 135 0.96 -49.93 33.90
CA VAL A 135 1.81 -49.89 35.09
C VAL A 135 1.00 -50.14 36.37
N ILE A 136 -0.10 -49.38 36.58
CA ILE A 136 -0.99 -49.52 37.75
C ILE A 136 -1.56 -50.93 37.86
N GLN A 137 -1.91 -51.57 36.74
CA GLN A 137 -2.41 -52.94 36.74
C GLN A 137 -1.36 -53.95 37.22
N ALA A 138 -0.10 -53.78 36.82
CA ALA A 138 1.02 -54.62 37.26
C ALA A 138 1.53 -54.29 38.68
N ASP A 139 1.23 -53.10 39.20
CA ASP A 139 1.69 -52.63 40.51
C ASP A 139 1.02 -53.38 41.67
N SER A 140 1.81 -54.01 42.53
CA SER A 140 1.35 -54.77 43.70
C SER A 140 0.98 -53.89 44.90
N HIS A 141 1.32 -52.60 44.90
CA HIS A 141 1.05 -51.68 46.02
C HIS A 141 -0.41 -51.21 46.08
N PHE A 142 -1.23 -51.52 45.08
CA PHE A 142 -2.65 -51.15 45.03
C PHE A 142 -3.57 -52.35 45.19
N SER A 143 -4.54 -52.21 46.09
CA SER A 143 -5.67 -53.12 46.25
C SER A 143 -6.60 -53.10 45.04
N LEU A 144 -7.47 -54.11 44.93
CA LEU A 144 -8.46 -54.18 43.87
C LEU A 144 -9.42 -52.98 43.91
N GLN A 145 -9.89 -52.57 45.10
CA GLN A 145 -10.79 -51.43 45.25
C GLN A 145 -10.15 -50.10 44.82
N GLU A 146 -8.84 -49.94 45.04
CA GLU A 146 -8.09 -48.76 44.57
C GLU A 146 -7.98 -48.76 43.04
N LYS A 147 -7.67 -49.90 42.42
CA LYS A 147 -7.63 -50.03 40.95
C LYS A 147 -9.01 -49.77 40.33
N GLU A 148 -10.10 -50.21 40.95
CA GLU A 148 -11.49 -49.90 40.55
C GLU A 148 -11.84 -48.40 40.71
N TYR A 149 -11.31 -47.73 41.73
CA TYR A 149 -11.43 -46.28 41.86
C TYR A 149 -10.66 -45.55 40.74
N MET A 150 -9.41 -45.93 40.49
CA MET A 150 -8.60 -45.36 39.41
C MET A 150 -9.24 -45.56 38.04
N ALA A 151 -9.79 -46.74 37.75
CA ALA A 151 -10.52 -47.02 36.51
C ALA A 151 -11.70 -46.06 36.29
N ARG A 152 -12.43 -45.69 37.36
CA ARG A 152 -13.53 -44.72 37.29
C ARG A 152 -13.02 -43.31 36.99
N VAL A 153 -11.94 -42.87 37.63
CA VAL A 153 -11.31 -41.56 37.36
C VAL A 153 -10.82 -41.48 35.91
N TYR A 154 -10.11 -42.50 35.43
CA TYR A 154 -9.67 -42.56 34.03
C TYR A 154 -10.83 -42.59 33.04
N THR A 155 -11.91 -43.31 33.35
CA THR A 155 -13.13 -43.30 32.51
C THR A 155 -13.71 -41.88 32.38
N GLY A 156 -13.73 -41.11 33.46
CA GLY A 156 -14.15 -39.69 33.43
C GLY A 156 -13.27 -38.83 32.51
N ILE A 157 -11.94 -38.91 32.68
CA ILE A 157 -10.96 -38.18 31.84
C ILE A 157 -11.11 -38.54 30.35
N LEU A 158 -11.30 -39.82 30.04
CA LEU A 158 -11.48 -40.30 28.67
C LEU A 158 -12.83 -39.88 28.08
N SER A 159 -13.90 -39.83 28.89
CA SER A 159 -15.20 -39.28 28.49
C SER A 159 -15.06 -37.80 28.10
N THR A 160 -14.40 -36.99 28.93
CA THR A 160 -14.10 -35.58 28.61
C THR A 160 -13.28 -35.45 27.32
N THR A 161 -12.36 -36.38 27.05
CA THR A 161 -11.65 -36.42 25.76
C THR A 161 -12.58 -36.70 24.58
N VAL A 162 -13.58 -37.58 24.72
CA VAL A 162 -14.61 -37.79 23.68
C VAL A 162 -15.48 -36.54 23.49
N ASP A 163 -15.98 -35.94 24.57
CA ASP A 163 -16.82 -34.72 24.52
C ASP A 163 -16.07 -33.55 23.85
N ASN A 164 -14.76 -33.44 24.09
CA ASN A 164 -13.90 -32.46 23.45
C ASN A 164 -13.74 -32.73 21.92
N LEU A 165 -13.83 -33.97 21.44
CA LEU A 165 -13.81 -34.27 19.99
C LEU A 165 -15.08 -33.78 19.28
N ASP A 166 -16.23 -33.78 19.94
CA ASP A 166 -17.47 -33.24 19.37
C ASP A 166 -17.39 -31.71 19.20
N GLN A 167 -16.80 -30.98 20.16
CA GLN A 167 -16.46 -29.56 19.97
C GLN A 167 -15.46 -29.37 18.82
N MET A 168 -14.47 -30.24 18.66
CA MET A 168 -13.54 -30.19 17.53
C MET A 168 -14.23 -30.45 16.18
N ALA A 169 -15.28 -31.27 16.14
CA ALA A 169 -16.08 -31.47 14.93
C ALA A 169 -16.87 -30.20 14.55
N LEU A 170 -17.37 -29.44 15.53
CA LEU A 170 -17.97 -28.11 15.31
C LEU A 170 -16.91 -27.12 14.80
N LEU A 171 -15.70 -27.13 15.36
CA LEU A 171 -14.59 -26.30 14.89
C LEU A 171 -14.22 -26.57 13.43
N VAL A 172 -14.10 -27.83 13.01
CA VAL A 172 -13.82 -28.15 11.60
C VAL A 172 -14.98 -27.69 10.69
N LYS A 173 -16.23 -27.88 11.11
CA LYS A 173 -17.41 -27.37 10.38
C LYS A 173 -17.44 -25.85 10.27
N SER A 174 -16.91 -25.11 11.25
CA SER A 174 -16.86 -23.64 11.23
C SER A 174 -16.15 -23.08 9.98
N PHE A 175 -15.22 -23.80 9.37
CA PHE A 175 -14.52 -23.39 8.13
C PHE A 175 -15.42 -23.48 6.88
N THR A 176 -16.55 -24.15 6.97
CA THR A 176 -17.59 -24.20 5.91
C THR A 176 -18.80 -23.33 6.21
N LEU A 177 -18.93 -22.83 7.45
CA LEU A 177 -20.01 -21.95 7.89
C LEU A 177 -19.59 -20.47 7.81
N GLN A 178 -20.56 -19.55 7.72
CA GLN A 178 -20.35 -18.10 7.76
C GLN A 178 -20.05 -17.59 9.19
N MET A 179 -19.15 -18.25 9.90
CA MET A 179 -18.79 -17.95 11.28
C MET A 179 -17.71 -16.85 11.34
N GLY A 180 -17.83 -15.92 12.29
CA GLY A 180 -16.89 -14.81 12.42
C GLY A 180 -15.45 -15.27 12.74
N GLU A 181 -14.44 -14.51 12.34
CA GLU A 181 -13.04 -14.87 12.65
C GLU A 181 -12.75 -14.79 14.16
N GLY A 182 -13.30 -13.79 14.86
CA GLY A 182 -13.22 -13.69 16.32
C GLY A 182 -13.92 -14.85 17.05
N GLU A 183 -15.18 -15.15 16.68
CA GLU A 183 -15.97 -16.28 17.21
C GLU A 183 -15.26 -17.63 17.00
N ARG A 184 -14.61 -17.80 15.85
CA ARG A 184 -13.77 -18.98 15.54
C ARG A 184 -12.55 -19.06 16.44
N LEU A 185 -11.85 -17.94 16.65
CA LEU A 185 -10.69 -17.90 17.52
C LEU A 185 -11.08 -18.17 18.99
N GLU A 186 -12.23 -17.66 19.43
CA GLU A 186 -12.81 -17.91 20.75
C GLU A 186 -13.12 -19.40 20.95
N LEU A 187 -13.88 -20.03 20.05
CA LEU A 187 -14.20 -21.46 20.13
C LEU A 187 -12.95 -22.35 20.07
N ILE A 188 -11.93 -21.96 19.30
CA ILE A 188 -10.62 -22.65 19.25
C ILE A 188 -9.93 -22.57 20.62
N ASN A 189 -9.92 -21.38 21.25
CA ASN A 189 -9.28 -21.17 22.55
C ASN A 189 -10.05 -21.86 23.69
N GLU A 190 -11.38 -21.85 23.68
CA GLU A 190 -12.22 -22.61 24.64
C GLU A 190 -11.91 -24.10 24.57
N THR A 191 -11.95 -24.68 23.36
CA THR A 191 -11.67 -26.10 23.14
C THR A 191 -10.24 -26.45 23.55
N ALA A 192 -9.26 -25.59 23.24
CA ALA A 192 -7.87 -25.77 23.68
C ALA A 192 -7.76 -25.79 25.20
N ASN A 193 -8.36 -24.80 25.90
CA ASN A 193 -8.33 -24.72 27.36
C ASN A 193 -8.95 -25.96 28.03
N ARG A 194 -10.06 -26.49 27.48
CA ARG A 194 -10.68 -27.74 27.95
C ARG A 194 -9.77 -28.97 27.77
N VAL A 195 -9.11 -29.10 26.63
CA VAL A 195 -8.16 -30.20 26.39
C VAL A 195 -6.93 -30.07 27.28
N ASP A 196 -6.46 -28.85 27.52
CA ASP A 196 -5.34 -28.56 28.41
C ASP A 196 -5.65 -28.91 29.85
N GLN A 197 -6.83 -28.54 30.38
CA GLN A 197 -7.27 -28.93 31.71
C GLN A 197 -7.34 -30.46 31.85
N ASN A 198 -8.01 -31.15 30.91
CA ASN A 198 -8.13 -32.61 30.94
C ASN A 198 -6.76 -33.34 30.88
N TYR A 199 -5.79 -32.75 30.17
CA TYR A 199 -4.40 -33.24 30.17
C TYR A 199 -3.70 -33.00 31.52
N GLN A 200 -3.88 -31.83 32.15
CA GLN A 200 -3.32 -31.58 33.49
C GLN A 200 -3.95 -32.47 34.56
N ASP A 201 -5.24 -32.75 34.48
CA ASP A 201 -5.95 -33.65 35.39
C ASP A 201 -5.37 -35.08 35.28
N LEU A 202 -5.16 -35.57 34.05
CA LEU A 202 -4.48 -36.85 33.80
C LEU A 202 -3.08 -36.90 34.39
N ILE A 203 -2.24 -35.89 34.10
CA ILE A 203 -0.85 -35.87 34.56
C ILE A 203 -0.78 -35.76 36.08
N SER A 204 -1.63 -34.94 36.70
CA SER A 204 -1.71 -34.79 38.16
C SER A 204 -2.14 -36.09 38.82
N PHE A 205 -3.16 -36.77 38.29
CA PHE A 205 -3.62 -38.05 38.81
C PHE A 205 -2.56 -39.16 38.67
N ASN A 206 -1.89 -39.24 37.52
CA ASN A 206 -0.78 -40.16 37.28
C ASN A 206 0.38 -39.93 38.27
N LEU A 207 0.72 -38.67 38.52
CA LEU A 207 1.77 -38.29 39.48
C LEU A 207 1.39 -38.67 40.91
N SER A 208 0.15 -38.41 41.34
CA SER A 208 -0.35 -38.83 42.66
C SER A 208 -0.31 -40.35 42.83
N ASN A 209 -0.72 -41.12 41.82
CA ASN A 209 -0.65 -42.58 41.87
C ASN A 209 0.81 -43.06 42.00
N GLY A 210 1.73 -42.51 41.20
CA GLY A 210 3.17 -42.82 41.31
C GLY A 210 3.77 -42.47 42.67
N GLN A 211 3.34 -41.37 43.29
CA GLN A 211 3.73 -40.98 44.64
C GLN A 211 3.19 -41.95 45.71
N VAL A 212 1.94 -42.38 45.62
CA VAL A 212 1.35 -43.35 46.57
C VAL A 212 2.03 -44.72 46.46
N SER A 213 2.32 -45.18 45.24
CA SER A 213 3.12 -46.41 45.01
C SER A 213 4.51 -46.29 45.66
N LEU A 214 5.22 -45.18 45.39
CA LEU A 214 6.54 -44.91 45.95
C LEU A 214 6.55 -44.81 47.49
N GLN A 215 5.48 -44.29 48.12
CA GLN A 215 5.32 -44.24 49.58
C GLN A 215 5.07 -45.61 50.22
N ARG A 216 4.55 -46.58 49.47
CA ARG A 216 4.29 -47.96 49.93
C ARG A 216 5.48 -48.89 49.71
N ALA A 217 6.44 -48.48 48.89
CA ALA A 217 7.69 -49.20 48.64
C ALA A 217 8.49 -49.39 49.94
N SER A 218 8.88 -50.63 50.23
CA SER A 218 9.54 -51.01 51.48
C SER A 218 11.07 -51.08 51.37
N ASN A 219 11.64 -51.09 50.15
CA ASN A 219 13.08 -51.24 49.96
C ASN A 219 13.65 -50.48 48.74
N SER A 220 14.96 -50.24 48.75
CA SER A 220 15.65 -49.45 47.71
C SER A 220 15.67 -50.06 46.30
N ASN A 221 15.42 -51.37 46.15
CA ASN A 221 15.28 -51.98 44.82
C ASN A 221 13.89 -51.71 44.24
N GLU A 222 12.86 -51.87 45.05
CA GLU A 222 11.46 -51.60 44.74
C GLU A 222 11.22 -50.11 44.43
N ILE A 223 11.82 -49.21 45.21
CA ILE A 223 11.86 -47.76 44.92
C ILE A 223 12.39 -47.50 43.50
N ARG A 224 13.52 -48.10 43.12
CA ARG A 224 14.10 -47.96 41.77
C ARG A 224 13.21 -48.56 40.68
N GLN A 225 12.53 -49.68 40.95
CA GLN A 225 11.59 -50.28 40.01
C GLN A 225 10.37 -49.37 39.77
N ILE A 226 9.78 -48.81 40.84
CA ILE A 226 8.65 -47.87 40.77
C ILE A 226 9.06 -46.59 40.04
N GLN A 227 10.23 -46.03 40.35
CA GLN A 227 10.75 -44.84 39.65
C GLN A 227 10.91 -45.08 38.15
N ASN A 228 11.38 -46.26 37.74
CA ASN A 228 11.46 -46.66 36.32
C ASN A 228 10.08 -46.90 35.69
N LEU A 229 9.16 -47.53 36.42
CA LEU A 229 7.80 -47.85 35.96
C LEU A 229 6.96 -46.59 35.70
N TYR A 230 6.96 -45.64 36.63
CA TYR A 230 6.21 -44.37 36.49
C TYR A 230 7.01 -43.26 35.79
N GLY A 231 8.30 -43.46 35.51
CA GLY A 231 9.16 -42.46 34.86
C GLY A 231 9.50 -41.25 35.75
N ILE A 232 9.68 -41.48 37.06
CA ILE A 232 9.90 -40.43 38.08
C ILE A 232 11.39 -40.00 38.17
N ASN A 233 12.29 -40.63 37.42
CA ASN A 233 13.72 -40.30 37.40
C ASN A 233 13.95 -38.85 36.91
N ARG A 234 14.63 -38.05 37.75
CA ARG A 234 15.33 -36.81 37.37
C ARG A 234 16.80 -37.08 37.16
#